data_AF-A0A6J3BWS5-F1
#
_entry.id   AF-A0A6J3BWS5-F1
#
_cell.length_a   1.000
_cell.length_b   1.000
_cell.length_c   1.000
_cell.angle_alpha   90.00
_cell.angle_beta   90.00
_cell.angle_gamma   90.00
#
_symmetry.space_group_name_H-M   'P 1'
#
loop_
_entity.id
_entity.type
_entity.pdbx_description
1 polymer ?
#
loop_
_entity_poly.entity_id
_entity_poly.type
_entity_poly.pdbx_seq_one_letter_code
_entity_poly.pdbx_strand_id
1 'polypeptide(L)'
;MFYNTKNLLGDVCKYMYYAGTGNYWYKNIYHETVPYKLYTVVSFSIYTTMIFLENLAALFGNFPEVEKNSANMFFAIHNIVLTKMFLLLYHKKSIRKLNFEMATVGEKLEEKYYMRRQELKAKIGIMSYVISVYLSLLAYGVASARRVLVDGVPFYTVVTYLPYYEDNSIIASFFRVFFYITWLYMMLPMMSADCLPITHLITMSYKFITLCHHYEHIREEFDHDILVMDKKMAIDKLKTGCLEGILIHQKLLFLADEIHRVFGIIMSLQVCESSAVAVLLLLRLALSPHMDLINAFMTYTFVGSLFLLLALNLWNAGEVTYQASLLANSIFYCGWHLSKLENFRQDIRPLVLISCAQAQKPLILKAFGIQDLSYETFVSVAANA
;
A
#
# COMPACT_ATOMS: atom_id res chain seq x y z
N MET A 1 18.06 -2.09 18.68
CA MET A 1 17.64 -1.54 17.37
C MET A 1 16.74 -0.35 17.65
N PHE A 2 17.05 0.85 17.14
CA PHE A 2 16.21 2.03 17.35
C PHE A 2 15.04 1.98 16.35
N TYR A 3 13.80 1.99 16.85
CA TYR A 3 12.58 2.00 16.05
C TYR A 3 12.24 3.45 15.69
N ASN A 4 12.19 3.80 14.40
CA ASN A 4 11.87 5.13 13.89
C ASN A 4 11.27 4.98 12.48
N THR A 5 10.33 5.85 12.10
CA THR A 5 9.73 5.92 10.76
C THR A 5 10.76 5.82 9.63
N LYS A 6 11.90 6.49 9.78
CA LYS A 6 13.00 6.50 8.82
C LYS A 6 13.58 5.12 8.55
N ASN A 7 13.68 4.27 9.58
CA ASN A 7 14.20 2.92 9.44
C ASN A 7 13.20 2.03 8.69
N LEU A 8 11.90 2.15 9.03
CA LEU A 8 10.83 1.44 8.32
C LEU A 8 10.81 1.78 6.82
N LEU A 9 10.79 3.07 6.47
CA LEU A 9 10.77 3.51 5.07
C LEU A 9 12.08 3.14 4.35
N GLY A 10 13.22 3.19 5.05
CA GLY A 10 14.51 2.75 4.52
C GLY A 10 14.55 1.26 4.19
N ASP A 11 14.01 0.42 5.07
CA ASP A 11 13.92 -1.04 4.88
C ASP A 11 12.99 -1.40 3.71
N VAL A 12 11.84 -0.70 3.58
CA VAL A 12 10.94 -0.89 2.43
C VAL A 12 11.62 -0.47 1.13
N CYS A 13 12.30 0.68 1.10
CA CYS A 13 13.05 1.11 -0.09
C CYS A 13 14.19 0.15 -0.45
N LYS A 14 14.84 -0.47 0.55
CA LYS A 14 15.85 -1.50 0.35
C LYS A 14 15.26 -2.74 -0.33
N TYR A 15 14.11 -3.21 0.15
CA TYR A 15 13.39 -4.32 -0.48
C TYR A 15 13.02 -4.01 -1.93
N MET A 16 12.46 -2.83 -2.20
CA MET A 16 12.11 -2.37 -3.55
C MET A 16 13.32 -2.36 -4.50
N TYR A 17 14.47 -1.91 -4.03
CA TYR A 17 15.70 -1.92 -4.81
C TYR A 17 16.08 -3.35 -5.23
N TYR A 18 16.03 -4.32 -4.32
CA TYR A 18 16.30 -5.72 -4.63
C TYR A 18 15.21 -6.37 -5.49
N ALA A 19 13.95 -5.95 -5.36
CA ALA A 19 12.87 -6.39 -6.22
C ALA A 19 12.99 -5.87 -7.67
N GLY A 20 13.90 -4.91 -7.93
CA GLY A 20 14.19 -4.40 -9.28
C GLY A 20 13.38 -3.17 -9.69
N THR A 21 12.61 -2.56 -8.78
CA THR A 21 11.81 -1.35 -9.09
C THR A 21 12.62 -0.05 -9.01
N GLY A 22 13.82 -0.09 -8.41
CA GLY A 22 14.75 1.03 -8.33
C GLY A 22 14.87 1.65 -6.95
N ASN A 23 15.68 2.70 -6.85
CA ASN A 23 15.93 3.40 -5.58
C ASN A 23 14.88 4.50 -5.34
N TYR A 24 14.00 4.24 -4.37
CA TYR A 24 12.96 5.17 -3.89
C TYR A 24 13.37 5.93 -2.62
N TRP A 25 14.58 5.70 -2.11
CA TRP A 25 15.09 6.43 -0.95
C TRP A 25 15.67 7.78 -1.35
N TYR A 26 15.56 8.78 -0.47
CA TYR A 26 16.06 10.12 -0.76
C TYR A 26 17.59 10.16 -0.84
N LYS A 27 18.29 9.40 0.00
CA LYS A 27 19.75 9.22 -0.13
C LYS A 27 20.06 8.22 -1.24
N ASN A 28 21.01 8.54 -2.11
CA ASN A 28 21.54 7.62 -3.13
C ASN A 28 22.44 6.54 -2.48
N ILE A 29 21.91 5.78 -1.52
CA ILE A 29 22.63 4.67 -0.87
C ILE A 29 22.81 3.52 -1.85
N TYR A 30 21.82 3.32 -2.73
CA TYR A 30 21.86 2.32 -3.79
C TYR A 30 22.05 3.04 -5.13
N HIS A 31 23.29 3.04 -5.64
CA HIS A 31 23.56 3.55 -6.97
C HIS A 31 23.02 2.57 -8.00
N GLU A 32 22.11 3.06 -8.85
CA GLU A 32 21.62 2.34 -10.02
C GLU A 32 22.73 2.27 -11.07
N THR A 33 23.62 1.30 -10.89
CA THR A 33 24.72 1.01 -11.80
C THR A 33 24.19 0.63 -13.18
N VAL A 34 25.03 0.76 -14.21
CA VAL A 34 24.71 0.31 -15.58
C VAL A 34 24.17 -1.14 -15.61
N PRO A 35 24.80 -2.14 -14.93
CA PRO A 35 24.25 -3.49 -14.89
C PRO A 35 22.87 -3.58 -14.21
N TYR A 36 22.61 -2.79 -13.16
CA TYR A 36 21.28 -2.75 -12.55
C TYR A 36 20.22 -2.20 -13.51
N LYS A 37 20.55 -1.12 -14.23
CA LYS A 37 19.63 -0.55 -15.23
C LYS A 37 19.36 -1.52 -16.38
N LEU A 38 20.39 -2.19 -16.88
CA LEU A 38 20.24 -3.21 -17.91
C LEU A 38 19.36 -4.35 -17.41
N TYR A 39 19.61 -4.82 -16.19
CA TYR A 39 18.81 -5.83 -15.53
C TYR A 39 17.32 -5.43 -15.44
N THR A 40 17.02 -4.24 -14.90
CA THR A 40 15.64 -3.74 -14.81
C THR A 40 14.98 -3.65 -16.19
N VAL A 41 15.68 -3.11 -17.20
CA VAL A 41 15.13 -3.00 -18.56
C VAL A 41 14.83 -4.36 -19.17
N VAL A 42 15.75 -5.33 -19.04
CA VAL A 42 15.56 -6.69 -19.55
C VAL A 42 14.40 -7.37 -18.84
N SER A 43 14.34 -7.31 -17.51
CA SER A 43 13.24 -7.88 -16.72
C SER A 43 11.89 -7.27 -17.09
N PHE A 44 11.78 -5.95 -17.16
CA PHE A 44 10.53 -5.29 -17.59
C PHE A 44 10.16 -5.64 -19.03
N SER A 45 11.13 -5.75 -19.95
CA SER A 45 10.85 -6.11 -21.34
C SER A 45 10.30 -7.53 -21.47
N ILE A 46 10.88 -8.49 -20.72
CA ILE A 46 10.37 -9.87 -20.66
C ILE A 46 8.94 -9.87 -20.11
N TYR A 47 8.67 -9.09 -19.06
CA TYR A 47 7.34 -9.00 -18.46
C TYR A 47 6.29 -8.41 -19.40
N THR A 48 6.60 -7.29 -20.05
CA THR A 48 5.69 -6.68 -21.03
C THR A 48 5.45 -7.62 -22.21
N THR A 49 6.46 -8.37 -22.64
CA THR A 49 6.30 -9.39 -23.69
C THR A 49 5.39 -10.53 -23.24
N MET A 50 5.55 -11.01 -22.00
CA MET A 50 4.68 -12.05 -21.43
C MET A 50 3.22 -11.59 -21.37
N ILE A 51 2.93 -10.40 -20.84
CA ILE A 51 1.57 -9.84 -20.81
C ILE A 51 1.03 -9.63 -22.22
N PHE A 52 1.86 -9.18 -23.15
CA PHE A 52 1.44 -9.04 -24.53
C PHE A 52 1.01 -10.39 -25.12
N LEU A 53 1.74 -11.48 -24.84
CA LEU A 53 1.35 -12.83 -25.25
C LEU A 53 0.09 -13.33 -24.54
N GLU A 54 -0.12 -13.00 -23.27
CA GLU A 54 -1.37 -13.27 -22.55
C GLU A 54 -2.55 -12.54 -23.19
N ASN A 55 -2.36 -11.26 -23.56
CA ASN A 55 -3.37 -10.45 -24.23
C ASN A 55 -3.76 -11.06 -25.58
N LEU A 56 -2.79 -11.53 -26.35
CA LEU A 56 -3.05 -12.25 -27.60
C LEU A 56 -3.78 -13.58 -27.35
N ALA A 57 -3.47 -14.30 -26.27
CA ALA A 57 -4.19 -15.52 -25.89
C ALA A 57 -5.66 -15.22 -25.54
N ALA A 58 -5.90 -14.18 -24.74
CA ALA A 58 -7.26 -13.76 -24.37
C ALA A 58 -8.07 -13.30 -25.58
N LEU A 59 -7.48 -12.57 -26.52
CA LEU A 59 -8.20 -12.03 -27.68
C LEU A 59 -8.34 -13.04 -28.83
N PHE A 60 -7.28 -13.74 -29.20
CA PHE A 60 -7.20 -14.54 -30.42
C PHE A 60 -6.96 -16.04 -30.18
N GLY A 61 -6.66 -16.44 -28.95
CA GLY A 61 -6.39 -17.83 -28.63
C GLY A 61 -7.65 -18.69 -28.65
N ASN A 62 -7.56 -19.82 -29.35
CA ASN A 62 -8.56 -20.89 -29.33
C ASN A 62 -8.18 -21.88 -28.23
N PHE A 63 -8.77 -21.71 -27.05
CA PHE A 63 -8.53 -22.57 -25.88
C PHE A 63 -9.85 -23.19 -25.40
N PRO A 64 -9.80 -24.35 -24.73
CA PRO A 64 -10.90 -24.86 -23.90
C PRO A 64 -11.49 -23.77 -22.98
N GLU A 65 -12.80 -23.82 -22.71
CA GLU A 65 -13.52 -22.77 -21.97
C GLU A 65 -12.87 -22.41 -20.61
N VAL A 66 -12.36 -23.40 -19.88
CA VAL A 66 -11.71 -23.21 -18.58
C VAL A 66 -10.42 -22.38 -18.70
N GLU A 67 -9.63 -22.64 -19.73
CA GLU A 67 -8.37 -21.96 -20.01
C GLU A 67 -8.61 -20.58 -20.62
N LYS A 68 -9.64 -20.45 -21.47
CA LYS A 68 -10.09 -19.16 -22.00
C LYS A 68 -10.55 -18.22 -20.89
N ASN A 69 -11.31 -18.73 -19.92
CA ASN A 69 -11.73 -17.94 -18.76
C ASN A 69 -10.54 -17.52 -17.89
N SER A 70 -9.54 -18.39 -17.73
CA SER A 70 -8.31 -18.07 -17.00
C SER A 70 -7.45 -17.04 -17.75
N ALA A 71 -7.37 -17.13 -19.08
CA ALA A 71 -6.69 -16.14 -19.92
C ALA A 71 -7.35 -14.76 -19.82
N ASN A 72 -8.69 -14.69 -19.84
CA ASN A 72 -9.44 -13.44 -19.68
C ASN A 72 -9.25 -12.82 -18.28
N MET A 73 -9.16 -13.65 -17.25
CA MET A 73 -8.88 -13.18 -15.88
C MET A 73 -7.47 -12.59 -15.77
N PHE A 74 -6.44 -13.31 -16.25
CA PHE A 74 -5.06 -12.81 -16.22
C PHE A 74 -4.87 -11.58 -17.11
N PHE A 75 -5.56 -11.53 -18.26
CA PHE A 75 -5.64 -10.33 -19.10
C PHE A 75 -6.09 -9.10 -18.29
N ALA A 76 -7.22 -9.19 -17.58
CA ALA A 76 -7.70 -8.04 -16.81
C ALA A 76 -6.73 -7.64 -15.67
N ILE A 77 -6.21 -8.63 -14.93
CA ILE A 77 -5.40 -8.39 -13.74
C ILE A 77 -3.99 -7.88 -14.07
N HIS A 78 -3.27 -8.56 -14.97
CA HIS A 78 -1.88 -8.22 -15.24
C HIS A 78 -1.73 -6.87 -15.98
N ASN A 79 -2.72 -6.45 -16.78
CA ASN A 79 -2.71 -5.10 -17.37
C ASN A 79 -2.88 -3.99 -16.30
N ILE A 80 -3.71 -4.22 -15.29
CA ILE A 80 -3.84 -3.30 -14.13
C ILE A 80 -2.50 -3.25 -13.38
N VAL A 81 -1.90 -4.41 -13.08
CA VAL A 81 -0.62 -4.47 -12.39
C VAL A 81 0.47 -3.73 -13.16
N LEU A 82 0.60 -3.98 -14.46
CA LEU A 82 1.57 -3.31 -15.31
C LEU A 82 1.38 -1.79 -15.25
N THR A 83 0.14 -1.33 -15.25
CA THR A 83 -0.20 0.09 -15.08
C THR A 83 0.28 0.64 -13.72
N LYS A 84 0.06 -0.08 -12.61
CA LYS A 84 0.57 0.30 -11.28
C LYS A 84 2.09 0.43 -11.28
N MET A 85 2.80 -0.51 -11.91
CA MET A 85 4.26 -0.46 -12.00
C MET A 85 4.76 0.75 -12.79
N PHE A 86 4.12 1.08 -13.91
CA PHE A 86 4.45 2.29 -14.68
C PHE A 86 4.19 3.56 -13.88
N LEU A 87 3.08 3.64 -13.14
CA LEU A 87 2.76 4.78 -12.28
C LEU A 87 3.82 4.96 -11.16
N LEU A 88 4.27 3.86 -10.56
CA LEU A 88 5.32 3.86 -9.55
C LEU A 88 6.67 4.39 -10.11
N LEU A 89 7.02 3.99 -11.33
CA LEU A 89 8.21 4.51 -12.02
C LEU A 89 8.06 5.99 -12.40
N TYR A 90 6.88 6.37 -12.90
CA TYR A 90 6.55 7.75 -13.27
C TYR A 90 6.65 8.71 -12.07
N HIS A 91 6.13 8.30 -10.91
CA HIS A 91 6.14 9.11 -9.69
C HIS A 91 7.40 8.96 -8.83
N LYS A 92 8.45 8.27 -9.31
CA LYS A 92 9.67 7.98 -8.53
C LYS A 92 10.29 9.19 -7.84
N LYS A 93 10.39 10.34 -8.53
CA LYS A 93 10.94 11.57 -7.92
C LYS A 93 10.06 12.10 -6.78
N SER A 94 8.74 12.07 -6.96
CA SER A 94 7.78 12.47 -5.93
C SER A 94 7.84 11.54 -4.73
N ILE A 95 7.90 10.22 -4.95
CA ILE A 95 8.00 9.21 -3.89
C ILE A 95 9.29 9.43 -3.07
N ARG A 96 10.43 9.72 -3.71
CA ARG A 96 11.68 10.02 -3.00
C ARG A 96 11.56 11.23 -2.09
N LYS A 97 10.90 12.30 -2.57
CA LYS A 97 10.64 13.49 -1.76
C LYS A 97 9.68 13.18 -0.62
N LEU A 98 8.60 12.45 -0.89
CA LEU A 98 7.61 12.04 0.10
C LEU A 98 8.24 11.22 1.23
N ASN A 99 9.09 10.25 0.89
CA ASN A 99 9.85 9.45 1.87
C ASN A 99 10.75 10.31 2.78
N PHE A 100 11.37 11.35 2.23
CA PHE A 100 12.19 12.28 3.02
C PHE A 100 11.35 13.10 3.99
N GLU A 101 10.27 13.71 3.49
CA GLU A 101 9.40 14.55 4.31
C GLU A 101 8.72 13.71 5.42
N MET A 102 8.22 12.51 5.09
CA MET A 102 7.62 11.61 6.08
C MET A 102 8.62 11.13 7.15
N ALA A 103 9.90 10.95 6.77
CA ALA A 103 10.94 10.57 7.73
C ALA A 103 11.36 11.73 8.66
N THR A 104 11.19 12.99 8.23
CA THR A 104 11.68 14.17 8.97
C THR A 104 10.59 14.87 9.76
N VAL A 105 9.35 14.89 9.27
CA VAL A 105 8.23 15.55 9.94
C VAL A 105 7.94 14.86 11.27
N GLY A 106 8.02 15.62 12.36
CA GLY A 106 7.77 15.12 13.71
C GLY A 106 8.81 14.14 14.25
N GLU A 107 9.99 13.99 13.63
CA GLU A 107 11.04 13.04 14.06
C GLU A 107 11.41 13.20 15.55
N LYS A 108 11.39 14.43 16.07
CA LYS A 108 11.70 14.74 17.47
C LYS A 108 10.60 14.31 18.46
N LEU A 109 9.37 14.18 17.97
CA LEU A 109 8.20 13.82 18.78
C LEU A 109 7.94 12.30 18.75
N GLU A 110 8.70 11.54 17.96
CA GLU A 110 8.50 10.11 17.82
C GLU A 110 8.91 9.35 19.09
N GLU A 111 7.91 8.78 19.77
CA GLU A 111 8.16 7.90 20.89
C GLU A 111 8.43 6.45 20.42
N LYS A 112 9.40 5.80 21.07
CA LYS A 112 9.83 4.43 20.74
C LYS A 112 8.69 3.41 20.79
N TYR A 113 7.74 3.58 21.71
CA TYR A 113 6.62 2.66 21.88
C TYR A 113 5.71 2.66 20.63
N TYR A 114 5.29 3.83 20.18
CA TYR A 114 4.45 3.97 18.98
C TYR A 114 5.19 3.59 17.71
N MET A 115 6.47 3.97 17.57
CA MET A 115 7.29 3.58 16.41
C MET A 115 7.47 2.07 16.30
N ARG A 116 7.61 1.36 17.43
CA ARG A 116 7.65 -0.10 17.43
C ARG A 116 6.31 -0.70 16.97
N ARG A 117 5.19 -0.13 17.40
CA ARG A 117 3.85 -0.59 17.01
C ARG A 117 3.57 -0.31 15.52
N GLN A 118 4.05 0.82 14.99
CA GLN A 118 4.03 1.14 13.56
C GLN A 118 4.79 0.10 12.75
N GLU A 119 6.02 -0.18 13.13
CA GLU A 119 6.86 -1.16 12.43
C GLU A 119 6.25 -2.56 12.51
N LEU A 120 5.69 -2.96 13.66
CA LEU A 120 5.03 -4.25 13.82
C LEU A 120 3.76 -4.35 12.94
N LYS A 121 2.91 -3.32 12.93
CA LYS A 121 1.69 -3.29 12.10
C LYS A 121 2.05 -3.38 10.61
N ALA A 122 3.05 -2.62 10.17
CA ALA A 122 3.54 -2.66 8.78
C ALA A 122 4.14 -4.01 8.42
N LYS A 123 5.05 -4.55 9.24
CA LYS A 123 5.71 -5.84 8.98
C LYS A 123 4.71 -6.99 8.97
N ILE A 124 3.80 -7.08 9.95
CA ILE A 124 2.80 -8.15 9.98
C ILE A 124 1.87 -8.07 8.77
N GLY A 125 1.36 -6.87 8.44
CA GLY A 125 0.46 -6.69 7.30
C GLY A 125 1.12 -7.01 5.94
N ILE A 126 2.37 -6.55 5.74
CA ILE A 126 3.12 -6.85 4.52
C ILE A 126 3.47 -8.34 4.45
N MET A 127 3.96 -8.93 5.56
CA MET A 127 4.32 -10.35 5.58
C MET A 127 3.11 -11.26 5.39
N SER A 128 1.95 -10.94 5.97
CA SER A 128 0.74 -11.74 5.76
C SER A 128 0.30 -11.71 4.29
N TYR A 129 0.36 -10.55 3.64
CA TYR A 129 0.10 -10.41 2.22
C TYR A 129 1.09 -11.19 1.37
N VAL A 130 2.40 -11.04 1.60
CA VAL A 130 3.45 -11.75 0.85
C VAL A 130 3.30 -13.28 1.00
N ILE A 131 3.08 -13.77 2.22
CA ILE A 131 2.85 -15.20 2.47
C ILE A 131 1.61 -15.68 1.73
N SER A 132 0.52 -14.92 1.77
CA SER A 132 -0.72 -15.28 1.08
C SER A 132 -0.55 -15.36 -0.44
N VAL A 133 0.16 -14.40 -1.04
CA VAL A 133 0.48 -14.40 -2.48
C VAL A 133 1.33 -15.61 -2.84
N TYR A 134 2.44 -15.86 -2.14
CA TYR A 134 3.29 -17.02 -2.45
C TYR A 134 2.62 -18.36 -2.20
N LEU A 135 1.74 -18.45 -1.20
CA LEU A 135 0.94 -19.64 -0.97
C LEU A 135 0.00 -19.91 -2.16
N SER A 136 -0.63 -18.88 -2.71
CA SER A 136 -1.49 -19.02 -3.90
C SER A 136 -0.67 -19.43 -5.13
N LEU A 137 0.51 -18.84 -5.35
CA LEU A 137 1.42 -19.20 -6.44
C LEU A 137 1.85 -20.68 -6.37
N LEU A 138 2.23 -21.15 -5.18
CA LEU A 138 2.59 -22.55 -4.97
C LEU A 138 1.38 -23.47 -5.23
N ALA A 139 0.17 -23.06 -4.84
CA ALA A 139 -1.04 -23.82 -5.15
C ALA A 139 -1.29 -23.92 -6.66
N TYR A 140 -1.09 -22.84 -7.43
CA TYR A 140 -1.13 -22.87 -8.90
C TYR A 140 -0.10 -23.84 -9.50
N GLY A 141 1.15 -23.80 -9.01
CA GLY A 141 2.21 -24.69 -9.46
C GLY A 141 1.89 -26.17 -9.19
N VAL A 142 1.41 -26.50 -7.99
CA VAL A 142 1.03 -27.87 -7.60
C VAL A 142 -0.18 -28.35 -8.40
N ALA A 143 -1.20 -27.51 -8.59
CA ALA A 143 -2.38 -27.84 -9.37
C ALA A 143 -2.02 -28.16 -10.83
N SER A 144 -1.15 -27.35 -11.43
CA SER A 144 -0.65 -27.55 -12.79
C SER A 144 0.20 -28.83 -12.91
N ALA A 145 1.12 -29.06 -11.98
CA ALA A 145 1.94 -30.27 -11.96
C ALA A 145 1.11 -31.55 -11.83
N ARG A 146 0.05 -31.54 -11.01
CA ARG A 146 -0.87 -32.68 -10.90
C ARG A 146 -1.58 -32.97 -12.22
N ARG A 147 -2.08 -31.94 -12.93
CA ARG A 147 -2.76 -32.12 -14.21
C ARG A 147 -1.85 -32.75 -15.26
N VAL A 148 -0.57 -32.37 -15.29
CA VAL A 148 0.43 -33.01 -16.15
C VAL A 148 0.58 -34.50 -15.84
N LEU A 149 0.63 -34.87 -14.56
CA LEU A 149 0.84 -36.26 -14.13
C LEU A 149 -0.39 -37.15 -14.29
N VAL A 150 -1.58 -36.60 -14.04
CA VAL A 150 -2.84 -37.36 -14.01
C VAL A 150 -3.54 -37.35 -15.36
N ASP A 151 -3.67 -36.17 -15.96
CA ASP A 151 -4.49 -35.96 -17.16
C ASP A 151 -3.65 -35.96 -18.45
N GLY A 152 -2.32 -36.01 -18.33
CA GLY A 152 -1.39 -35.99 -19.47
C GLY A 152 -1.40 -34.68 -20.25
N VAL A 153 -2.00 -33.62 -19.70
CA VAL A 153 -2.10 -32.30 -20.35
C VAL A 153 -0.82 -31.49 -20.16
N PRO A 154 -0.55 -30.51 -21.04
CA PRO A 154 0.58 -29.61 -20.89
C PRO A 154 0.63 -28.86 -19.55
N PHE A 155 1.83 -28.58 -19.04
CA PHE A 155 1.99 -27.71 -17.86
C PHE A 155 1.59 -26.28 -18.21
N TYR A 156 0.48 -25.78 -17.65
CA TYR A 156 0.11 -24.38 -17.76
C TYR A 156 -0.27 -23.79 -16.41
N THR A 157 0.25 -22.60 -16.13
CA THR A 157 -0.09 -21.77 -14.97
C THR A 157 -0.48 -20.38 -15.46
N VAL A 158 0.29 -19.86 -16.41
CA VAL A 158 0.00 -18.66 -17.18
C VAL A 158 -0.35 -19.05 -18.61
N VAL A 159 -1.52 -18.61 -19.10
CA VAL A 159 -1.99 -18.91 -20.47
C VAL A 159 -1.45 -17.85 -21.42
N THR A 160 -0.49 -18.23 -22.26
CA THR A 160 0.14 -17.37 -23.27
C THR A 160 -0.21 -17.85 -24.67
N TYR A 161 -0.20 -16.94 -25.66
CA TYR A 161 -0.50 -17.29 -27.05
C TYR A 161 0.53 -18.25 -27.66
N LEU A 162 1.79 -18.11 -27.24
CA LEU A 162 2.89 -18.99 -27.61
C LEU A 162 3.58 -19.50 -26.34
N PRO A 163 3.92 -20.80 -26.25
CA PRO A 163 3.72 -21.85 -27.26
C PRO A 163 2.25 -22.31 -27.38
N TYR A 164 1.86 -22.78 -28.57
CA TYR A 164 0.48 -23.26 -28.84
C TYR A 164 0.09 -24.38 -27.87
N TYR A 165 -1.20 -24.45 -27.52
CA TYR A 165 -1.71 -25.43 -26.55
C TYR A 165 -1.37 -26.87 -26.91
N GLU A 166 -1.57 -27.25 -28.18
CA GLU A 166 -1.34 -28.62 -28.67
C GLU A 166 0.15 -28.96 -28.86
N ASP A 167 1.05 -27.98 -28.74
CA ASP A 167 2.48 -28.21 -28.91
C ASP A 167 3.07 -28.88 -27.66
N ASN A 168 3.38 -30.17 -27.79
CA ASN A 168 4.01 -31.00 -26.76
C ASN A 168 5.53 -31.11 -26.94
N SER A 169 6.15 -30.27 -27.77
CA SER A 169 7.59 -30.26 -27.94
C SER A 169 8.32 -29.94 -26.63
N ILE A 170 9.56 -30.41 -26.52
CA ILE A 170 10.46 -30.12 -25.40
C ILE A 170 10.68 -28.60 -25.28
N ILE A 171 10.74 -27.90 -26.42
CA ILE A 171 10.90 -26.45 -26.50
C ILE A 171 9.66 -25.74 -25.93
N ALA A 172 8.45 -26.16 -26.31
CA ALA A 172 7.21 -25.62 -25.74
C ALA A 172 7.12 -25.82 -24.22
N SER A 173 7.49 -27.01 -23.74
CA SER A 173 7.52 -27.30 -22.30
C SER A 173 8.52 -26.43 -21.55
N PHE A 174 9.71 -26.21 -22.12
CA PHE A 174 10.70 -25.29 -21.57
C PHE A 174 10.16 -23.85 -21.47
N PHE A 175 9.53 -23.33 -22.52
CA PHE A 175 8.94 -21.98 -22.50
C PHE A 175 7.82 -21.84 -21.47
N ARG A 176 6.95 -22.85 -21.30
CA ARG A 176 5.90 -22.83 -20.28
C ARG A 176 6.47 -22.76 -18.86
N VAL A 177 7.52 -23.53 -18.57
CA VAL A 177 8.23 -23.47 -17.28
C VAL A 177 8.96 -22.14 -17.12
N PHE A 178 9.58 -21.62 -18.17
CA PHE A 178 10.25 -20.31 -18.16
C PHE A 178 9.27 -19.16 -17.85
N PHE A 179 8.08 -19.15 -18.47
CA PHE A 179 7.05 -18.14 -18.16
C PHE A 179 6.54 -18.27 -16.74
N TYR A 180 6.38 -19.49 -16.21
CA TYR A 180 6.03 -19.69 -14.81
C TYR A 180 7.09 -19.15 -13.85
N ILE A 181 8.37 -19.44 -14.08
CA ILE A 181 9.48 -18.91 -13.26
C ILE A 181 9.54 -17.38 -13.37
N THR A 182 9.33 -16.84 -14.57
CA THR A 182 9.24 -15.40 -14.80
C THR A 182 8.11 -14.80 -14.00
N TRP A 183 6.92 -15.40 -14.01
CA TRP A 183 5.77 -14.95 -13.21
C TRP A 183 6.05 -14.97 -11.71
N LEU A 184 6.67 -16.04 -11.18
CA LEU A 184 7.11 -16.10 -9.78
C LEU A 184 8.06 -14.97 -9.40
N TYR A 185 9.00 -14.65 -10.30
CA TYR A 185 9.95 -13.57 -10.08
C TYR A 185 9.28 -12.18 -10.14
N MET A 186 8.37 -11.97 -11.10
CA MET A 186 7.66 -10.70 -11.32
C MET A 186 6.68 -10.33 -10.21
N MET A 187 6.30 -11.28 -9.37
CA MET A 187 5.49 -11.01 -8.18
C MET A 187 6.21 -10.09 -7.18
N LEU A 188 7.54 -10.15 -7.08
CA LEU A 188 8.31 -9.28 -6.16
C LEU A 188 8.09 -7.79 -6.42
N PRO A 189 8.31 -7.26 -7.64
CA PRO A 189 8.10 -5.85 -7.90
C PRO A 189 6.62 -5.45 -7.91
N MET A 190 5.69 -6.36 -8.25
CA MET A 190 4.24 -6.17 -8.10
C MET A 190 3.85 -5.94 -6.64
N MET A 191 4.21 -6.89 -5.75
CA MET A 191 3.96 -6.78 -4.32
C MET A 191 4.58 -5.51 -3.73
N SER A 192 5.74 -5.09 -4.24
CA SER A 192 6.39 -3.84 -3.82
C SER A 192 5.56 -2.60 -4.17
N ALA A 193 4.89 -2.60 -5.33
CA ALA A 193 4.04 -1.49 -5.76
C ALA A 193 2.76 -1.39 -4.92
N ASP A 194 2.25 -2.51 -4.44
CA ASP A 194 1.07 -2.58 -3.58
C ASP A 194 1.41 -2.29 -2.10
N CYS A 195 2.58 -2.74 -1.61
CA CYS A 195 3.01 -2.54 -0.22
C CYS A 195 3.45 -1.10 0.08
N LEU A 196 3.89 -0.35 -0.95
CA LEU A 196 4.38 1.01 -0.75
C LEU A 196 3.28 2.00 -0.31
N PRO A 197 2.10 2.08 -0.96
CA PRO A 197 0.95 2.82 -0.46
C PRO A 197 0.58 2.43 0.97
N ILE A 198 0.48 1.13 1.27
CA ILE A 198 0.12 0.61 2.60
C ILE A 198 1.08 1.12 3.68
N THR A 199 2.39 1.06 3.40
CA THR A 199 3.42 1.58 4.33
C THR A 199 3.26 3.07 4.58
N HIS A 200 2.94 3.85 3.54
CA HIS A 200 2.71 5.29 3.67
C HIS A 200 1.45 5.59 4.47
N LEU A 201 0.35 4.87 4.24
CA LEU A 201 -0.89 5.02 5.02
C LEU A 201 -0.66 4.70 6.50
N ILE A 202 -0.02 3.57 6.80
CA ILE A 202 0.33 3.19 8.18
C ILE A 202 1.19 4.28 8.82
N THR A 203 2.24 4.71 8.14
CA THR A 203 3.13 5.77 8.66
C THR A 203 2.35 7.05 8.92
N MET A 204 1.45 7.44 8.01
CA MET A 204 0.62 8.63 8.15
C MET A 204 -0.30 8.55 9.39
N SER A 205 -0.95 7.40 9.63
CA SER A 205 -1.77 7.20 10.83
C SER A 205 -0.95 7.40 12.11
N TYR A 206 0.27 6.84 12.15
CA TYR A 206 1.14 6.99 13.33
C TYR A 206 1.67 8.40 13.52
N LYS A 207 1.88 9.17 12.43
CA LYS A 207 2.22 10.59 12.55
C LYS A 207 1.09 11.40 13.18
N PHE A 208 -0.17 11.11 12.85
CA PHE A 208 -1.32 11.72 13.53
C PHE A 208 -1.40 11.30 15.00
N ILE A 209 -1.20 10.01 15.31
CA ILE A 209 -1.16 9.51 16.70
C ILE A 209 -0.07 10.24 17.52
N THR A 210 1.15 10.34 16.97
CA THR A 210 2.25 11.08 17.62
C THR A 210 1.89 12.53 17.87
N LEU A 211 1.21 13.18 16.92
CA LEU A 211 0.78 14.56 17.09
C LEU A 211 -0.32 14.71 18.15
N CYS A 212 -1.28 13.78 18.22
CA CYS A 212 -2.29 13.77 19.29
C CYS A 212 -1.63 13.68 20.67
N HIS A 213 -0.69 12.75 20.85
CA HIS A 213 0.04 12.61 22.12
C HIS A 213 0.92 13.81 22.44
N HIS A 214 1.51 14.47 21.44
CA HIS A 214 2.23 15.73 21.67
C HIS A 214 1.34 16.79 22.36
N TYR A 215 0.10 16.93 21.91
CA TYR A 215 -0.84 17.88 22.54
C TYR A 215 -1.30 17.45 23.94
N GLU A 216 -1.44 16.14 24.19
CA GLU A 216 -1.70 15.61 25.53
C GLU A 216 -0.51 15.86 26.46
N HIS A 217 0.71 15.62 25.99
CA HIS A 217 1.92 15.83 26.76
C HIS A 217 2.15 17.31 27.10
N ILE A 218 1.88 18.22 26.15
CA ILE A 218 1.89 19.67 26.41
C ILE A 218 0.98 20.03 27.59
N ARG A 219 -0.19 19.39 27.70
CA ARG A 219 -1.13 19.65 28.79
C ARG A 219 -0.58 19.18 30.14
N GLU A 220 -0.02 17.97 30.17
CA GLU A 220 0.59 17.37 31.36
C GLU A 220 1.81 18.16 31.84
N GLU A 221 2.72 18.52 30.92
CA GLU A 221 3.88 19.35 31.22
C GLU A 221 3.47 20.72 31.77
N PHE A 222 2.44 21.33 31.20
CA PHE A 222 1.94 22.61 31.67
C PHE A 222 1.37 22.55 33.10
N ASP A 223 0.61 21.50 33.43
CA ASP A 223 0.04 21.32 34.77
C ASP A 223 1.14 21.08 35.82
N HIS A 224 2.22 20.37 35.45
CA HIS A 224 3.40 20.21 36.30
C HIS A 224 4.22 21.51 36.43
N ASP A 225 4.48 22.19 35.32
CA ASP A 225 5.31 23.39 35.25
C ASP A 225 4.67 24.57 36.02
N ILE A 226 3.34 24.67 36.06
CA ILE A 226 2.65 25.66 36.91
C ILE A 226 3.02 25.52 38.40
N LEU A 227 3.33 24.31 38.87
CA LEU A 227 3.64 24.04 40.27
C LEU A 227 5.12 24.30 40.60
N VAL A 228 6.01 24.25 39.60
CA VAL A 228 7.47 24.25 39.80
C VAL A 228 8.15 25.52 39.30
N MET A 229 7.60 26.18 38.27
CA MET A 229 8.22 27.33 37.63
C MET A 229 7.29 28.55 37.53
N ASP A 230 7.87 29.69 37.16
CA ASP A 230 7.10 30.91 36.99
C ASP A 230 6.01 30.74 35.92
N LYS A 231 4.81 31.23 36.24
CA LYS A 231 3.62 31.07 35.41
C LYS A 231 3.81 31.61 33.99
N LYS A 232 4.64 32.63 33.79
CA LYS A 232 4.91 33.14 32.44
C LYS A 232 5.74 32.17 31.61
N MET A 233 6.74 31.52 32.20
CA MET A 233 7.58 30.54 31.50
C MET A 233 6.78 29.28 31.12
N ALA A 234 5.90 28.81 32.01
CA ALA A 234 5.00 27.69 31.71
C ALA A 234 4.05 28.01 30.53
N ILE A 235 3.50 29.23 30.49
CA ILE A 235 2.64 29.68 29.39
C ILE A 235 3.42 29.79 28.07
N ASP A 236 4.65 30.30 28.10
CA ASP A 236 5.47 30.46 26.90
C ASP A 236 5.86 29.10 26.27
N LYS A 237 6.17 28.10 27.11
CA LYS A 237 6.35 26.71 26.68
C LYS A 237 5.08 26.14 26.03
N LEU A 238 3.93 26.31 26.66
CA LEU A 238 2.63 25.88 26.13
C LEU A 238 2.38 26.48 24.74
N LYS A 239 2.63 27.80 24.58
CA LYS A 239 2.48 28.49 23.29
C LYS A 239 3.41 27.92 22.23
N THR A 240 4.68 27.73 22.58
CA THR A 240 5.69 27.20 21.66
C THR A 240 5.36 25.77 21.22
N GLY A 241 4.99 24.90 22.16
CA GLY A 241 4.57 23.54 21.86
C GLY A 241 3.32 23.48 20.98
N CYS A 242 2.32 24.34 21.25
CA CYS A 242 1.13 24.45 20.41
C CYS A 242 1.46 24.89 18.99
N LEU A 243 2.32 25.91 18.83
CA LEU A 243 2.75 26.39 17.51
C LEU A 243 3.52 25.32 16.74
N GLU A 244 4.42 24.59 17.40
CA GLU A 244 5.12 23.45 16.80
C GLU A 244 4.14 22.38 16.31
N GLY A 245 3.16 22.02 17.13
CA GLY A 245 2.12 21.06 16.76
C GLY A 245 1.29 21.51 15.54
N ILE A 246 0.94 22.80 15.47
CA ILE A 246 0.15 23.35 14.35
C ILE A 246 0.97 23.32 13.05
N LEU A 247 2.25 23.65 13.11
CA LEU A 247 3.15 23.57 11.96
C LEU A 247 3.32 22.13 11.47
N ILE A 248 3.40 21.17 12.39
CA ILE A 248 3.44 19.75 12.05
C ILE A 248 2.11 19.31 11.43
N HIS A 249 0.97 19.69 12.02
CA HIS A 249 -0.36 19.40 11.47
C HIS A 249 -0.49 19.88 10.01
N GLN A 250 -0.11 21.12 9.73
CA GLN A 250 -0.15 21.68 8.37
C GLN A 250 0.72 20.86 7.40
N LYS A 251 1.92 20.45 7.83
CA LYS A 251 2.78 19.58 7.03
C LYS A 251 2.17 18.20 6.82
N LEU A 252 1.50 17.64 7.83
CA LEU A 252 0.82 16.35 7.71
C LEU A 252 -0.33 16.41 6.70
N LEU A 253 -1.14 17.47 6.70
CA LEU A 253 -2.18 17.67 5.69
C LEU A 253 -1.58 17.72 4.27
N PHE A 254 -0.50 18.47 4.08
CA PHE A 254 0.21 18.51 2.79
C PHE A 254 0.75 17.13 2.38
N LEU A 255 1.30 16.35 3.32
CA LEU A 255 1.80 15.01 3.03
C LEU A 255 0.68 14.02 2.68
N ALA A 256 -0.49 14.15 3.31
CA ALA A 256 -1.66 13.36 2.95
C ALA A 256 -2.13 13.66 1.51
N ASP A 257 -2.15 14.94 1.12
CA ASP A 257 -2.48 15.34 -0.26
C ASP A 257 -1.45 14.78 -1.26
N GLU A 258 -0.16 14.79 -0.91
CA GLU A 258 0.88 14.19 -1.75
C GLU A 258 0.77 12.66 -1.83
N ILE A 259 0.43 11.97 -0.74
CA ILE A 259 0.12 10.52 -0.75
C ILE A 259 -1.05 10.25 -1.69
N HIS A 260 -2.12 11.05 -1.60
CA HIS A 260 -3.27 10.92 -2.49
C HIS A 260 -2.89 11.19 -3.96
N ARG A 261 -2.09 12.22 -4.24
CA ARG A 261 -1.65 12.55 -5.59
C ARG A 261 -0.78 11.46 -6.22
N VAL A 262 0.09 10.83 -5.42
CA VAL A 262 1.05 9.82 -5.91
C VAL A 262 0.44 8.42 -5.96
N PHE A 263 -0.29 8.02 -4.91
CA PHE A 263 -0.79 6.66 -4.75
C PHE A 263 -2.30 6.54 -4.99
N GLY A 264 -3.04 7.64 -5.12
CA GLY A 264 -4.50 7.63 -5.31
C GLY A 264 -4.92 6.76 -6.49
N ILE A 265 -4.27 6.92 -7.65
CA ILE A 265 -4.56 6.09 -8.83
C ILE A 265 -4.20 4.62 -8.58
N ILE A 266 -3.07 4.33 -7.94
CA ILE A 266 -2.63 2.95 -7.63
C ILE A 266 -3.64 2.26 -6.70
N MET A 267 -4.08 2.94 -5.64
CA MET A 267 -5.12 2.45 -4.72
C MET A 267 -6.47 2.29 -5.42
N SER A 268 -6.79 3.16 -6.38
CA SER A 268 -8.03 3.05 -7.16
C SER A 268 -8.02 1.84 -8.09
N LEU A 269 -6.89 1.62 -8.78
CA LEU A 269 -6.65 0.44 -9.60
C LEU A 269 -6.75 -0.85 -8.77
N GLN A 270 -6.30 -0.83 -7.50
CA GLN A 270 -6.48 -1.96 -6.59
C GLN A 270 -7.96 -2.29 -6.34
N VAL A 271 -8.81 -1.29 -6.12
CA VAL A 271 -10.25 -1.51 -5.91
C VAL A 271 -10.89 -2.07 -7.19
N CYS A 272 -10.52 -1.57 -8.36
CA CYS A 272 -10.96 -2.12 -9.65
C CYS A 272 -10.51 -3.58 -9.84
N GLU A 273 -9.26 -3.89 -9.50
CA GLU A 273 -8.73 -5.24 -9.59
C GLU A 273 -9.50 -6.21 -8.68
N SER A 274 -9.65 -5.86 -7.40
CA SER A 274 -10.36 -6.70 -6.44
C SER A 274 -11.83 -6.90 -6.80
N SER A 275 -12.52 -5.88 -7.30
CA SER A 275 -13.91 -5.99 -7.76
C SER A 275 -14.06 -6.84 -9.02
N ALA A 276 -13.16 -6.68 -10.01
CA ALA A 276 -13.14 -7.51 -11.20
C ALA A 276 -12.94 -9.00 -10.84
N VAL A 277 -12.03 -9.30 -9.92
CA VAL A 277 -11.80 -10.67 -9.46
C VAL A 277 -13.00 -11.23 -8.68
N ALA A 278 -13.65 -10.43 -7.85
CA ALA A 278 -14.85 -10.86 -7.12
C ALA A 278 -15.97 -11.31 -8.09
N VAL A 279 -16.24 -10.51 -9.13
CA VAL A 279 -17.24 -10.87 -10.16
C VAL A 279 -16.85 -12.14 -10.90
N LEU A 280 -15.57 -12.27 -11.27
CA LEU A 280 -15.07 -13.47 -11.95
C LEU A 280 -15.15 -14.72 -11.07
N LEU A 281 -14.96 -14.59 -9.75
CA LEU A 281 -15.15 -15.68 -8.80
C LEU A 281 -16.62 -16.12 -8.77
N LEU A 282 -17.55 -15.18 -8.63
CA LEU A 282 -19.00 -15.47 -8.62
C LEU A 282 -19.42 -16.19 -9.90
N LEU A 283 -18.93 -15.71 -11.05
CA LEU A 283 -19.17 -16.36 -12.34
C LEU A 283 -18.59 -17.78 -12.36
N ARG A 284 -17.38 -17.99 -11.85
CA ARG A 284 -16.74 -19.30 -11.80
C ARG A 284 -17.47 -20.28 -10.89
N LEU A 285 -17.96 -19.83 -9.74
CA LEU A 285 -18.78 -20.63 -8.82
C LEU A 285 -20.13 -20.98 -9.44
N ALA A 286 -20.77 -20.04 -10.15
CA ALA A 286 -22.03 -20.28 -10.83
C ALA A 286 -21.91 -21.28 -11.99
N LEU A 287 -20.78 -21.26 -12.72
CA LEU A 287 -20.54 -22.11 -13.88
C LEU A 287 -19.94 -23.49 -13.56
N SER A 288 -19.46 -23.71 -12.33
CA SER A 288 -18.73 -24.94 -11.96
C SER A 288 -19.40 -25.69 -10.79
N PRO A 289 -20.44 -26.50 -11.03
CA PRO A 289 -21.19 -27.21 -9.98
C PRO A 289 -20.35 -28.23 -9.19
N HIS A 290 -19.23 -28.70 -9.74
CA HIS A 290 -18.28 -29.60 -9.06
C HIS A 290 -16.85 -29.11 -9.28
N MET A 291 -16.35 -28.26 -8.37
CA MET A 291 -14.92 -27.91 -8.36
C MET A 291 -14.12 -28.98 -7.62
N ASP A 292 -13.09 -29.53 -8.27
CA ASP A 292 -12.07 -30.33 -7.57
C ASP A 292 -11.48 -29.55 -6.40
N LEU A 293 -11.24 -30.23 -5.26
CA LEU A 293 -10.70 -29.62 -4.03
C LEU A 293 -9.43 -28.79 -4.29
N ILE A 294 -8.56 -29.25 -5.21
CA ILE A 294 -7.30 -28.55 -5.55
C ILE A 294 -7.57 -27.26 -6.35
N ASN A 295 -8.50 -27.31 -7.30
CA ASN A 295 -8.89 -26.13 -8.08
C ASN A 295 -9.62 -25.10 -7.20
N ALA A 296 -10.43 -25.57 -6.25
CA ALA A 296 -11.09 -24.74 -5.25
C ALA A 296 -10.06 -24.08 -4.34
N PHE A 297 -9.11 -24.83 -3.79
CA PHE A 297 -8.05 -24.32 -2.92
C PHE A 297 -7.19 -23.25 -3.60
N MET A 298 -6.76 -23.50 -4.85
CA MET A 298 -6.02 -22.53 -5.67
C MET A 298 -6.82 -21.24 -5.89
N THR A 299 -8.11 -21.35 -6.21
CA THR A 299 -8.97 -20.19 -6.46
C THR A 299 -9.21 -19.39 -5.17
N TYR A 300 -9.54 -20.04 -4.06
CA TYR A 300 -9.80 -19.37 -2.79
C TYR A 300 -8.56 -18.72 -2.19
N THR A 301 -7.38 -19.35 -2.31
CA THR A 301 -6.13 -18.73 -1.83
C THR A 301 -5.76 -17.49 -2.63
N PHE A 302 -5.95 -17.53 -3.95
CA PHE A 302 -5.74 -16.37 -4.82
C PHE A 302 -6.68 -15.21 -4.48
N VAL A 303 -7.99 -15.49 -4.43
CA VAL A 303 -9.00 -14.48 -4.10
C VAL A 303 -8.78 -13.95 -2.69
N GLY A 304 -8.49 -14.83 -1.72
CA GLY A 304 -8.16 -14.45 -0.35
C GLY A 304 -6.98 -13.47 -0.28
N SER A 305 -5.95 -13.67 -1.10
CA SER A 305 -4.79 -12.75 -1.16
C SER A 305 -5.17 -11.35 -1.67
N LEU A 306 -6.07 -11.27 -2.65
CA LEU A 306 -6.55 -10.00 -3.19
C LEU A 306 -7.50 -9.28 -2.25
N PHE A 307 -8.38 -10.01 -1.55
CA PHE A 307 -9.22 -9.42 -0.50
C PHE A 307 -8.39 -8.96 0.68
N LEU A 308 -7.35 -9.71 1.08
CA LEU A 308 -6.42 -9.28 2.11
C LEU A 308 -5.72 -7.97 1.71
N LEU A 309 -5.28 -7.86 0.45
CA LEU A 309 -4.68 -6.65 -0.07
C LEU A 309 -5.65 -5.46 -0.09
N LEU A 310 -6.89 -5.68 -0.53
CA LEU A 310 -7.94 -4.67 -0.50
C LEU A 310 -8.19 -4.19 0.93
N ALA A 311 -8.31 -5.13 1.87
CA ALA A 311 -8.56 -4.84 3.26
C ALA A 311 -7.42 -4.04 3.88
N LEU A 312 -6.16 -4.41 3.60
CA LEU A 312 -4.99 -3.65 4.06
C LEU A 312 -4.99 -2.21 3.53
N ASN A 313 -5.39 -1.96 2.28
CA ASN A 313 -5.47 -0.61 1.75
C ASN A 313 -6.61 0.20 2.41
N LEU A 314 -7.83 -0.35 2.44
CA LEU A 314 -9.01 0.36 2.92
C LEU A 314 -9.02 0.55 4.45
N TRP A 315 -8.57 -0.44 5.22
CA TRP A 315 -8.43 -0.28 6.68
C TRP A 315 -7.42 0.79 7.04
N ASN A 316 -6.25 0.78 6.40
CA ASN A 316 -5.23 1.77 6.73
C ASN A 316 -5.62 3.18 6.24
N ALA A 317 -6.32 3.31 5.10
CA ALA A 317 -6.89 4.58 4.67
C ALA A 317 -7.93 5.10 5.67
N GLY A 318 -8.85 4.24 6.13
CA GLY A 318 -9.84 4.58 7.15
C GLY A 318 -9.21 4.95 8.50
N GLU A 319 -8.14 4.27 8.90
CA GLU A 319 -7.38 4.59 10.11
C GLU A 319 -6.78 6.00 10.03
N VAL A 320 -6.21 6.42 8.89
CA VAL A 320 -5.71 7.79 8.73
C VAL A 320 -6.84 8.79 8.96
N THR A 321 -8.01 8.58 8.34
CA THR A 321 -9.18 9.46 8.52
C THR A 321 -9.62 9.53 9.98
N TYR A 322 -9.67 8.38 10.66
CA TYR A 322 -10.05 8.29 12.06
C TYR A 322 -9.06 9.04 12.97
N GLN A 323 -7.77 8.77 12.81
CA GLN A 323 -6.73 9.42 13.63
C GLN A 323 -6.65 10.93 13.38
N ALA A 324 -6.83 11.37 12.14
CA ALA A 324 -6.91 12.78 11.80
C ALA A 324 -8.11 13.47 12.50
N SER A 325 -9.25 12.77 12.65
CA SER A 325 -10.42 13.33 13.33
C SER A 325 -10.23 13.51 14.85
N LEU A 326 -9.45 12.63 15.49
CA LEU A 326 -9.16 12.71 16.92
C LEU A 326 -8.28 13.92 17.28
N LEU A 327 -7.44 14.36 16.34
CA LEU A 327 -6.53 15.47 16.54
C LEU A 327 -7.25 16.76 16.95
N ALA A 328 -8.47 17.01 16.44
CA ALA A 328 -9.25 18.18 16.82
C ALA A 328 -9.52 18.22 18.33
N ASN A 329 -9.80 17.06 18.94
CA ASN A 329 -10.03 16.96 20.38
C ASN A 329 -8.73 17.17 21.14
N SER A 330 -7.62 16.53 20.73
CA SER A 330 -6.32 16.71 21.38
C SER A 330 -5.85 18.17 21.34
N ILE A 331 -6.03 18.87 20.21
CA ILE A 331 -5.75 20.30 20.10
C ILE A 331 -6.66 21.11 21.04
N PHE A 332 -7.95 20.77 21.13
CA PHE A 332 -8.89 21.50 21.98
C PHE A 332 -8.57 21.36 23.48
N TYR A 333 -8.13 20.18 23.91
CA TYR A 333 -7.82 19.88 25.31
C TYR A 333 -6.39 20.22 25.77
N CYS A 334 -5.55 20.78 24.89
CA CYS A 334 -4.14 21.08 25.21
C CYS A 334 -3.94 22.19 26.26
N GLY A 335 -5.00 22.85 26.74
CA GLY A 335 -4.93 23.89 27.77
C GLY A 335 -4.73 25.31 27.24
N TRP A 336 -4.91 25.54 25.94
CA TRP A 336 -4.77 26.86 25.29
C TRP A 336 -5.57 28.00 25.95
N HIS A 337 -6.71 27.70 26.57
CA HIS A 337 -7.56 28.67 27.26
C HIS A 337 -6.91 29.27 28.52
N LEU A 338 -5.90 28.60 29.08
CA LEU A 338 -5.15 29.03 30.27
C LEU A 338 -4.09 30.08 29.94
N SER A 339 -3.77 30.28 28.65
CA SER A 339 -2.95 31.41 28.20
C SER A 339 -3.71 32.72 28.48
N LYS A 340 -3.06 33.65 29.18
CA LYS A 340 -3.58 35.01 29.37
C LYS A 340 -3.75 35.72 28.03
N LEU A 341 -4.74 36.61 27.95
CA LEU A 341 -4.91 37.52 26.81
C LEU A 341 -3.68 38.45 26.77
N GLU A 342 -2.84 38.28 25.76
CA GLU A 342 -1.78 39.22 25.42
C GLU A 342 -2.19 40.00 24.17
N ASN A 343 -1.36 40.94 23.72
CA ASN A 343 -1.61 41.69 22.49
C ASN A 343 -1.95 40.73 21.33
N PHE A 344 -2.85 41.14 20.43
CA PHE A 344 -3.44 40.32 19.35
C PHE A 344 -2.44 39.51 18.50
N ARG A 345 -1.17 39.95 18.41
CA ARG A 345 -0.09 39.25 17.69
C ARG A 345 0.53 38.04 18.42
N GLN A 346 0.34 37.94 19.73
CA GLN A 346 0.90 36.87 20.59
C GLN A 346 -0.18 35.90 21.09
N ASP A 347 -1.42 36.05 20.59
CA ASP A 347 -2.53 35.22 20.99
C ASP A 347 -2.60 33.94 20.14
N ILE A 348 -2.52 32.78 20.81
CA ILE A 348 -2.59 31.47 20.19
C ILE A 348 -4.03 31.01 19.94
N ARG A 349 -5.02 31.65 20.58
CA ARG A 349 -6.44 31.23 20.52
C ARG A 349 -6.99 31.17 19.09
N PRO A 350 -6.78 32.18 18.22
CA PRO A 350 -7.28 32.12 16.85
C PRO A 350 -6.63 30.99 16.05
N LEU A 351 -5.32 30.77 16.24
CA LEU A 351 -4.58 29.71 15.56
C LEU A 351 -5.04 28.32 15.98
N VAL A 352 -5.29 28.13 17.28
CA VAL A 352 -5.84 26.88 17.82
C VAL A 352 -7.23 26.62 17.27
N LEU A 353 -8.12 27.62 17.28
CA LEU A 353 -9.48 27.48 16.73
C LEU A 353 -9.47 27.15 15.24
N ILE A 354 -8.63 27.81 14.44
CA ILE A 354 -8.46 27.51 13.01
C ILE A 354 -7.93 26.09 12.84
N SER A 355 -6.98 25.66 13.67
CA SER A 355 -6.40 24.32 13.61
C SER A 355 -7.41 23.22 13.96
N CYS A 356 -8.26 23.45 14.98
CA CYS A 356 -9.39 22.58 15.30
C CYS A 356 -10.37 22.51 14.13
N ALA A 357 -10.74 23.65 13.56
CA ALA A 357 -11.66 23.70 12.42
C ALA A 357 -11.09 22.98 11.17
N GLN A 358 -9.77 23.01 10.97
CA GLN A 358 -9.10 22.24 9.93
C GLN A 358 -9.06 20.75 10.25
N ALA A 359 -8.74 20.36 11.49
CA ALA A 359 -8.70 18.95 11.90
C ALA A 359 -10.07 18.27 11.89
N GLN A 360 -11.15 19.04 12.07
CA GLN A 360 -12.52 18.55 11.95
C GLN A 360 -12.95 18.25 10.51
N LYS A 361 -12.23 18.79 9.50
CA LYS A 361 -12.50 18.42 8.11
C LYS A 361 -11.96 17.00 7.90
N PRO A 362 -12.82 16.03 7.55
CA PRO A 362 -12.39 14.65 7.45
C PRO A 362 -11.38 14.53 6.31
N LEU A 363 -10.20 13.99 6.63
CA LEU A 363 -9.15 13.72 5.66
C LEU A 363 -9.49 12.43 4.90
N ILE A 364 -10.34 12.56 3.88
CA ILE A 364 -10.82 11.40 3.12
C ILE A 364 -9.96 11.22 1.86
N LEU A 365 -9.28 10.09 1.78
CA LEU A 365 -8.64 9.65 0.55
C LEU A 365 -9.71 9.10 -0.42
N LYS A 366 -9.73 9.57 -1.66
CA LYS A 366 -10.72 9.13 -2.67
C LYS A 366 -10.10 8.26 -3.77
N ALA A 367 -10.77 7.19 -4.15
CA ALA A 367 -10.49 6.46 -5.37
C ALA A 367 -11.07 7.22 -6.58
N PHE A 368 -10.22 7.49 -7.59
CA PHE A 368 -10.54 8.31 -8.78
C PHE A 368 -11.18 9.68 -8.46
N GLY A 369 -11.03 10.19 -7.25
CA GLY A 369 -11.70 11.42 -6.79
C GLY A 369 -13.21 11.27 -6.51
N ILE A 370 -13.78 10.07 -6.66
CA ILE A 370 -15.22 9.82 -6.58
C ILE A 370 -15.58 8.97 -5.36
N GLN A 371 -14.90 7.85 -5.14
CA GLN A 371 -15.29 6.88 -4.11
C GLN A 371 -14.39 6.99 -2.88
N ASP A 372 -14.97 7.07 -1.69
CA ASP A 372 -14.18 7.21 -0.46
C ASP A 372 -13.46 5.90 -0.13
N LEU A 373 -12.13 5.97 0.07
CA LEU A 373 -11.33 4.84 0.53
C LEU A 373 -11.51 4.69 2.04
N SER A 374 -12.55 3.97 2.44
CA SER A 374 -12.94 3.81 3.84
C SER A 374 -13.27 2.36 4.19
N TYR A 375 -13.42 2.09 5.49
CA TYR A 375 -13.91 0.79 5.97
C TYR A 375 -15.31 0.46 5.43
N GLU A 376 -16.16 1.47 5.22
CA GLU A 376 -17.50 1.30 4.64
C GLU A 376 -17.42 0.78 3.20
N THR A 377 -16.49 1.31 2.40
CA THR A 377 -16.23 0.79 1.05
C THR A 377 -15.75 -0.66 1.08
N PHE A 378 -14.94 -1.05 2.05
CA PHE A 378 -14.53 -2.45 2.20
C PHE A 378 -15.73 -3.36 2.49
N VAL A 379 -16.57 -2.98 3.46
CA VAL A 379 -17.78 -3.74 3.80
C VAL A 379 -18.73 -3.81 2.60
N SER A 380 -18.91 -2.72 1.85
CA SER A 380 -19.74 -2.69 0.64
C SER A 380 -19.21 -3.65 -0.44
N VAL A 381 -17.90 -3.64 -0.71
CA VAL A 381 -17.29 -4.54 -1.70
C VAL A 381 -17.37 -5.99 -1.23
N ALA A 382 -17.12 -6.26 0.06
CA ALA A 382 -17.18 -7.61 0.62
C ALA A 382 -18.61 -8.15 0.74
N ALA A 383 -19.62 -7.30 0.90
CA ALA A 383 -21.03 -7.71 0.97
C ALA A 383 -21.66 -7.92 -0.41
N ASN A 384 -21.14 -7.24 -1.44
CA ASN A 384 -21.59 -7.38 -2.83
C ASN A 384 -20.81 -8.46 -3.61
N ALA A 385 -19.75 -9.01 -3.02
CA ALA A 385 -18.99 -10.16 -3.51
C ALA A 385 -19.49 -11.44 -2.85
#